data_AF-A0A173V623-F1
#
_entry.id   AF-A0A173V623-F1
#
_cell.length_a   1.000
_cell.length_b   1.000
_cell.length_c   1.000
_cell.angle_alpha   90.00
_cell.angle_beta   90.00
_cell.angle_gamma   90.00
#
_symmetry.space_group_name_H-M   'P 1'
#
loop_
_entity.id
_entity.type
_entity.pdbx_description
1 polymer ?
#
loop_
_entity_poly.entity_id
_entity_poly.type
_entity_poly.pdbx_seq_one_letter_code
_entity_poly.pdbx_strand_id
1 'polypeptide(L)'
;MSTKHNFEAWYPELPDLLFGQVMGVSVFNATAFMNNREVDQFQCSIDNYKETCSVIIDLYARKLGLDSPEQLFLTDDNGDTMIHEVLAFSFVEYIDPAFSVYMHDRMHELFYNGMVVSDNYLAVAAKRRLPKSVLEKLV
;
A
#
# COMPACT_ATOMS: atom_id res chain seq x y z
N MET A 1 0.14 27.61 6.36
CA MET A 1 -0.30 27.35 4.97
C MET A 1 -0.39 25.84 4.86
N SER A 2 -1.59 25.28 4.73
CA SER A 2 -1.76 23.83 4.61
C SER A 2 -1.08 23.37 3.32
N THR A 3 0.03 22.63 3.44
CA THR A 3 0.63 21.91 2.33
C THR A 3 -0.33 20.79 1.98
N LYS A 4 -1.26 21.05 1.04
CA LYS A 4 -2.00 19.97 0.38
C LYS A 4 -0.97 19.10 -0.34
N HIS A 5 -0.52 18.06 0.33
CA HIS A 5 0.32 17.02 -0.26
C HIS A 5 -0.47 16.41 -1.42
N ASN A 6 0.16 16.34 -2.59
CA ASN A 6 -0.46 15.73 -3.77
C ASN A 6 -0.35 14.21 -3.61
N PHE A 7 -1.42 13.61 -3.09
CA PHE A 7 -1.51 12.17 -2.84
C PHE A 7 -2.21 11.47 -4.01
N GLU A 8 -1.64 10.38 -4.48
CA GLU A 8 -2.18 9.58 -5.59
C GLU A 8 -1.97 8.08 -5.40
N ALA A 9 -2.81 7.27 -6.03
CA ALA A 9 -2.64 5.83 -6.01
C ALA A 9 -1.46 5.42 -6.90
N TRP A 10 -0.45 4.78 -6.30
CA TRP A 10 0.67 4.20 -7.05
C TRP A 10 0.35 2.81 -7.59
N TYR A 11 -0.46 2.04 -6.86
CA TYR A 11 -0.78 0.67 -7.20
C TYR A 11 -2.21 0.57 -7.74
N PRO A 12 -2.41 0.09 -8.97
CA PRO A 12 -3.76 -0.11 -9.52
C PRO A 12 -4.63 -1.06 -8.71
N GLU A 13 -4.02 -2.04 -8.01
CA GLU A 13 -4.73 -2.99 -7.14
C GLU A 13 -5.12 -2.41 -5.78
N LEU A 14 -4.54 -1.27 -5.39
CA LEU A 14 -4.80 -0.58 -4.12
C LEU A 14 -5.08 0.90 -4.40
N PRO A 15 -6.20 1.23 -5.07
CA PRO A 15 -6.51 2.59 -5.51
C PRO A 15 -6.77 3.56 -4.35
N ASP A 16 -7.02 3.03 -3.17
CA ASP A 16 -7.26 3.75 -1.92
C ASP A 16 -5.98 3.95 -1.08
N LEU A 17 -4.88 3.27 -1.43
CA LEU A 17 -3.58 3.47 -0.82
C LEU A 17 -2.86 4.62 -1.52
N LEU A 18 -3.03 5.82 -0.96
CA LEU A 18 -2.56 7.05 -1.58
C LEU A 18 -1.17 7.43 -1.06
N PHE A 19 -0.24 7.64 -1.99
CA PHE A 19 1.16 7.98 -1.74
C PHE A 19 1.47 9.42 -2.15
N GLY A 20 2.44 10.01 -1.48
CA GLY A 20 2.91 11.37 -1.74
C GLY A 20 4.29 11.59 -1.13
N GLN A 21 4.76 12.83 -1.21
CA GLN A 21 6.02 13.24 -0.59
C GLN A 21 5.82 14.30 0.48
N VAL A 22 6.48 14.09 1.62
CA VAL A 22 6.56 15.03 2.73
C VAL A 22 8.04 15.28 3.02
N MET A 23 8.50 16.52 2.85
CA MET A 23 9.91 16.91 3.06
C MET A 23 10.93 16.02 2.32
N GLY A 24 10.58 15.55 1.12
CA GLY A 24 11.43 14.69 0.29
C GLY A 24 11.39 13.20 0.67
N VAL A 25 10.60 12.82 1.67
CA VAL A 25 10.36 11.42 2.06
C VAL A 25 9.05 10.94 1.45
N SER A 26 9.09 9.79 0.78
CA SER A 26 7.90 9.15 0.25
C SER A 26 7.11 8.46 1.35
N VAL A 27 5.82 8.78 1.44
CA VAL A 27 4.90 8.29 2.46
C VAL A 27 3.55 7.95 1.84
N PHE A 28 2.73 7.16 2.55
CA PHE A 28 1.32 6.99 2.25
C PHE A 28 0.45 7.49 3.41
N ASN A 29 -0.77 7.94 3.11
CA ASN A 29 -1.72 8.40 4.13
C ASN A 29 -2.48 7.20 4.72
N ALA A 30 -2.06 6.74 5.89
CA ALA A 30 -2.64 5.59 6.59
C ALA A 30 -4.03 5.90 7.15
N THR A 31 -4.23 7.12 7.68
CA THR A 31 -5.54 7.57 8.17
C THR A 31 -6.58 7.56 7.04
N ALA A 32 -6.24 8.12 5.87
CA ALA A 32 -7.12 8.10 4.71
C ALA A 32 -7.42 6.68 4.22
N PHE A 33 -6.41 5.79 4.20
CA PHE A 33 -6.60 4.39 3.81
C PHE A 33 -7.61 3.69 4.73
N MET A 34 -7.46 3.82 6.06
CA MET A 34 -8.39 3.24 7.02
C MET A 34 -9.80 3.82 6.91
N ASN A 35 -9.92 5.14 6.72
CA ASN A 35 -11.21 5.81 6.57
C ASN A 35 -11.94 5.38 5.29
N ASN A 36 -11.23 5.27 4.17
CA ASN A 36 -11.80 4.86 2.88
C ASN A 36 -12.30 3.41 2.89
N ARG A 37 -11.71 2.55 3.73
CA ARG A 37 -12.13 1.16 3.94
C ARG A 37 -13.10 0.96 5.10
N GLU A 38 -13.55 2.04 5.75
CA GLU A 38 -14.44 2.00 6.91
C GLU A 38 -13.94 1.06 8.02
N VAL A 39 -12.62 1.05 8.26
CA VAL A 39 -11.99 0.17 9.26
C VAL A 39 -12.49 0.53 10.66
N ASP A 40 -12.90 -0.49 11.43
CA ASP A 40 -13.26 -0.33 12.84
C ASP A 40 -11.99 -0.04 13.67
N GLN A 41 -11.85 1.22 14.08
CA GLN A 41 -10.69 1.70 14.84
C GLN A 41 -10.55 1.08 16.23
N PHE A 42 -11.64 0.49 16.77
CA PHE A 42 -11.56 -0.25 18.03
C PHE A 42 -10.89 -1.62 17.86
N GLN A 43 -10.88 -2.16 16.64
CA GLN A 43 -10.27 -3.45 16.33
C GLN A 43 -8.88 -3.29 15.71
N CYS A 44 -8.72 -2.31 14.83
CA CYS A 44 -7.47 -2.04 14.13
C CYS A 44 -7.12 -0.56 14.23
N SER A 45 -5.95 -0.23 14.79
CA SER A 45 -5.47 1.13 14.92
C SER A 45 -4.01 1.22 14.49
N ILE A 46 -3.54 2.42 14.16
CA ILE A 46 -2.13 2.63 13.79
C ILE A 46 -1.21 2.33 14.99
N ASP A 47 -1.63 2.63 16.21
CA ASP A 47 -0.85 2.28 17.41
C ASP A 47 -0.76 0.77 17.60
N ASN A 48 -1.88 0.04 17.41
CA ASN A 48 -1.87 -1.42 17.47
C ASN A 48 -1.06 -2.04 16.31
N TYR A 49 -1.03 -1.41 15.13
CA TYR A 49 -0.12 -1.78 14.05
C TYR A 49 1.35 -1.66 14.47
N LYS A 50 1.74 -0.54 15.09
CA LYS A 50 3.12 -0.33 15.57
C LYS A 50 3.55 -1.42 16.55
N GLU A 51 2.67 -1.81 17.46
CA GLU A 51 2.95 -2.87 18.44
C GLU A 51 3.01 -4.25 17.77
N THR A 52 1.98 -4.61 17.02
CA THR A 52 1.82 -5.93 16.39
C THR A 52 2.91 -6.21 15.36
N CYS A 53 3.30 -5.19 14.58
CA CYS A 53 4.27 -5.31 13.49
C CYS A 53 5.66 -4.76 13.86
N SER A 54 5.93 -4.50 15.15
CA SER A 54 7.18 -3.91 15.67
C SER A 54 8.45 -4.54 15.10
N VAL A 55 8.50 -5.87 15.00
CA VAL A 55 9.65 -6.59 14.44
C VAL A 55 9.94 -6.21 12.98
N ILE A 56 8.91 -6.12 12.13
CA ILE A 56 9.08 -5.74 10.72
C ILE A 56 9.44 -4.26 10.61
N ILE A 57 8.78 -3.42 11.40
CA ILE A 57 9.03 -1.97 11.43
C ILE A 57 10.49 -1.69 11.81
N ASP A 58 11.00 -2.36 12.84
CA ASP A 58 12.40 -2.30 13.27
C ASP A 58 13.37 -2.70 12.15
N LEU A 59 13.06 -3.76 11.40
CA LEU A 59 13.90 -4.23 10.30
C LEU A 59 13.97 -3.18 9.18
N TYR A 60 12.85 -2.54 8.84
CA TYR A 60 12.83 -1.46 7.86
C TYR A 60 13.56 -0.21 8.35
N ALA A 61 13.39 0.17 9.61
CA ALA A 61 14.12 1.30 10.20
C ALA A 61 15.63 1.08 10.14
N ARG A 62 16.11 -0.11 10.53
CA ARG A 62 17.54 -0.47 10.44
C ARG A 62 18.04 -0.51 8.99
N LYS A 63 17.23 -1.05 8.06
CA LYS A 63 17.57 -1.07 6.62
C LYS A 63 17.77 0.34 6.07
N LEU A 64 16.98 1.30 6.55
CA LEU A 64 17.06 2.71 6.14
C LEU A 64 18.10 3.51 6.93
N GLY A 65 18.77 2.92 7.92
CA GLY A 65 19.75 3.60 8.76
C GLY A 65 19.14 4.64 9.71
N LEU A 66 17.87 4.44 10.11
CA LEU A 66 17.16 5.33 11.01
C LEU A 66 17.55 5.05 12.47
N ASP A 67 17.65 6.11 13.26
CA ASP A 67 17.98 6.03 14.69
C ASP A 67 16.80 5.51 15.52
N SER A 68 15.58 5.70 15.02
CA SER A 68 14.35 5.26 15.68
C SER A 68 13.29 4.80 14.67
N PRO A 69 12.58 3.69 14.93
CA PRO A 69 11.41 3.27 14.16
C PRO A 69 10.31 4.33 14.05
N GLU A 70 10.20 5.23 15.04
CA GLU A 70 9.22 6.32 15.02
C GLU A 70 9.45 7.30 13.85
N GLN A 71 10.67 7.36 13.30
CA GLN A 71 10.96 8.16 12.11
C GLN A 71 10.25 7.65 10.84
N LEU A 72 9.65 6.46 10.87
CA LEU A 72 8.80 5.94 9.79
C LEU A 72 7.36 6.48 9.83
N PHE A 73 7.00 7.25 10.86
CA PHE A 73 5.66 7.76 11.07
C PHE A 73 5.70 9.29 11.19
N LEU A 74 4.75 9.96 10.55
CA LEU A 74 4.62 11.40 10.58
C LEU A 74 3.15 11.77 10.76
N THR A 75 2.85 12.71 11.62
CA THR A 75 1.51 13.31 11.72
C THR A 75 1.51 14.64 11.00
N ASP A 76 0.56 14.86 10.10
CA ASP A 76 0.41 16.12 9.40
C ASP A 76 -0.34 17.17 10.25
N ASP A 77 -0.45 18.40 9.72
CA ASP A 77 -1.15 19.51 10.40
C ASP A 77 -2.65 19.24 10.63
N ASN A 78 -3.25 18.30 9.92
CA ASN A 78 -4.66 17.92 10.05
C ASN A 78 -4.86 16.79 11.08
N GLY A 79 -3.78 16.21 11.60
CA GLY A 79 -3.82 15.05 12.50
C GLY A 79 -3.84 13.71 11.76
N ASP A 80 -3.70 13.69 10.43
CA ASP A 80 -3.57 12.45 9.67
C ASP A 80 -2.18 11.85 9.88
N THR A 81 -2.12 10.52 10.03
CA THR A 81 -0.86 9.80 10.11
C THR A 81 -0.42 9.34 8.73
N MET A 82 0.75 9.81 8.34
CA MET A 82 1.52 9.36 7.20
C MET A 82 2.52 8.31 7.65
N ILE A 83 2.71 7.27 6.85
CA ILE A 83 3.67 6.20 7.12
C ILE A 83 4.63 6.10 5.93
N HIS A 84 5.90 5.87 6.21
CA HIS A 84 6.92 5.68 5.18
C HIS A 84 6.52 4.57 4.20
N GLU A 85 6.71 4.81 2.90
CA GLU A 85 6.28 3.91 1.81
C GLU A 85 6.70 2.44 1.96
N VAL A 86 7.83 2.16 2.62
CA VAL A 86 8.39 0.81 2.78
C VAL A 86 7.49 -0.09 3.63
N LEU A 87 6.65 0.51 4.47
CA LEU A 87 5.71 -0.20 5.33
C LEU A 87 4.33 -0.41 4.67
N ALA A 88 4.12 0.09 3.46
CA ALA A 88 2.82 0.05 2.77
C ALA A 88 2.17 -1.34 2.79
N PHE A 89 2.87 -2.37 2.31
CA PHE A 89 2.29 -3.72 2.24
C PHE A 89 2.13 -4.37 3.62
N SER A 90 3.02 -4.07 4.57
CA SER A 90 2.87 -4.54 5.95
C SER A 90 1.63 -3.92 6.62
N PHE A 91 1.35 -2.65 6.35
CA PHE A 91 0.16 -1.97 6.86
C PHE A 91 -1.11 -2.51 6.20
N VAL A 92 -1.10 -2.72 4.87
CA VAL A 92 -2.24 -3.32 4.17
C VAL A 92 -2.53 -4.73 4.68
N GLU A 93 -1.50 -5.55 4.89
CA GLU A 93 -1.64 -6.89 5.48
C GLU A 93 -2.23 -6.85 6.91
N TYR A 94 -1.82 -5.88 7.71
CA TYR A 94 -2.37 -5.70 9.05
C TYR A 94 -3.87 -5.37 9.02
N ILE A 95 -4.30 -4.50 8.10
CA ILE A 95 -5.71 -4.11 7.94
C ILE A 95 -6.54 -5.21 7.25
N ASP A 96 -5.95 -5.90 6.29
CA ASP A 96 -6.56 -6.96 5.48
C ASP A 96 -5.61 -8.16 5.34
N PRO A 97 -5.66 -9.13 6.28
CA PRO A 97 -4.78 -10.29 6.26
C PRO A 97 -4.91 -11.16 5.00
N ALA A 98 -6.05 -11.10 4.29
CA ALA A 98 -6.21 -11.84 3.04
C ALA A 98 -5.28 -11.32 1.94
N PHE A 99 -4.85 -10.06 2.02
CA PHE A 99 -3.85 -9.47 1.13
C PHE A 99 -2.50 -10.23 1.19
N SER A 100 -2.13 -10.76 2.36
CA SER A 100 -0.90 -11.57 2.53
C SER A 100 -0.95 -12.84 1.69
N VAL A 101 -2.09 -13.52 1.68
CA VAL A 101 -2.31 -14.73 0.86
C VAL A 101 -2.17 -14.39 -0.62
N TYR A 102 -2.80 -13.30 -1.07
CA TYR A 102 -2.66 -12.82 -2.44
C TYR A 102 -1.19 -12.53 -2.81
N MET A 103 -0.45 -11.86 -1.93
CA MET A 103 0.97 -11.56 -2.16
C MET A 103 1.82 -12.83 -2.24
N HIS A 104 1.56 -13.83 -1.39
CA HIS A 104 2.24 -15.12 -1.47
C HIS A 104 1.99 -15.83 -2.79
N ASP A 105 0.76 -15.84 -3.29
CA ASP A 105 0.43 -16.43 -4.59
C ASP A 105 1.16 -15.73 -5.73
N ARG A 106 1.17 -14.38 -5.72
CA ARG A 106 1.88 -13.60 -6.74
C ARG A 106 3.39 -13.80 -6.69
N MET A 107 3.98 -13.91 -5.50
CA MET A 107 5.41 -14.19 -5.35
C MET A 107 5.75 -15.62 -5.76
N HIS A 108 4.92 -16.60 -5.41
CA HIS A 108 5.08 -17.98 -5.88
C HIS A 108 5.04 -18.06 -7.40
N GLU A 109 4.05 -17.42 -8.02
CA GLU A 109 3.92 -17.32 -9.48
C GLU A 109 5.13 -16.63 -10.12
N LEU A 110 5.62 -15.53 -9.52
CA LEU A 110 6.82 -14.84 -9.98
C LEU A 110 8.06 -15.74 -9.94
N PHE A 111 8.28 -16.47 -8.85
CA PHE A 111 9.42 -17.39 -8.72
C PHE A 111 9.29 -18.61 -9.63
N TYR A 112 8.07 -19.05 -9.93
CA TYR A 112 7.80 -20.19 -10.80
C TYR A 112 7.91 -19.85 -12.29
N ASN A 113 7.33 -18.72 -12.72
CA ASN A 113 7.25 -18.30 -14.12
C ASN A 113 8.36 -17.32 -14.54
N GLY A 114 9.06 -16.69 -13.58
CA GLY A 114 10.05 -15.64 -13.80
C GLY A 114 9.46 -14.23 -14.01
N MET A 115 8.15 -14.12 -14.23
CA MET A 115 7.42 -12.85 -14.28
C MET A 115 5.98 -13.04 -13.77
N VAL A 116 5.40 -11.97 -13.22
CA VAL A 116 3.99 -11.92 -12.82
C VAL A 116 3.38 -10.60 -13.27
N VAL A 117 2.12 -10.62 -13.69
CA VAL A 117 1.32 -9.44 -14.02
C VAL A 117 -0.05 -9.60 -13.41
N SER A 118 -0.64 -8.51 -12.91
CA SER A 118 -1.96 -8.60 -12.27
C SER A 118 -3.08 -8.76 -13.30
N ASP A 119 -4.17 -9.38 -12.88
CA ASP A 119 -5.35 -9.58 -13.73
C ASP A 119 -5.94 -8.25 -14.19
N ASN A 120 -5.96 -7.24 -13.33
CA ASN A 120 -6.42 -5.90 -13.69
C ASN A 120 -5.52 -5.27 -14.75
N TYR A 121 -4.19 -5.43 -14.62
CA TYR A 121 -3.26 -4.97 -15.64
C TYR A 121 -3.52 -5.66 -16.99
N LEU A 122 -3.68 -6.99 -16.99
CA LEU A 122 -4.01 -7.76 -18.19
C LEU A 122 -5.33 -7.29 -18.83
N ALA A 123 -6.38 -7.12 -18.03
CA ALA A 123 -7.69 -6.65 -18.50
C ALA A 123 -7.61 -5.25 -19.11
N VAL A 124 -6.92 -4.31 -18.45
CA VAL A 124 -6.73 -2.94 -18.93
C VAL A 124 -5.87 -2.93 -20.20
N ALA A 125 -4.79 -3.70 -20.24
CA ALA A 125 -3.93 -3.82 -21.41
C ALA A 125 -4.67 -4.42 -22.62
N ALA A 126 -5.47 -5.47 -22.40
CA ALA A 126 -6.32 -6.07 -23.41
C ALA A 126 -7.34 -5.05 -23.94
N LYS A 127 -8.06 -4.36 -23.04
CA LYS A 127 -9.03 -3.32 -23.38
C LYS A 127 -8.43 -2.18 -24.22
N ARG A 128 -7.17 -1.82 -23.96
CA ARG A 128 -6.45 -0.76 -24.70
C ARG A 128 -5.97 -1.18 -26.09
N ARG A 129 -5.65 -2.46 -26.28
CA ARG A 129 -5.00 -2.96 -27.52
C ARG A 129 -5.94 -3.67 -28.47
N LEU A 130 -6.99 -4.31 -27.94
CA LEU A 130 -7.90 -5.13 -28.72
C LEU A 130 -9.19 -4.36 -29.07
N PRO A 131 -9.71 -4.50 -30.30
CA PRO A 131 -11.04 -4.02 -30.64
C PRO A 131 -12.11 -4.68 -29.78
N LYS A 132 -13.20 -3.94 -29.49
CA LYS A 132 -14.31 -4.43 -28.66
C LYS A 132 -14.87 -5.78 -29.14
N SER A 133 -15.03 -5.94 -30.45
CA SER A 133 -15.54 -7.17 -31.07
C SER A 133 -14.64 -8.41 -30.88
N VAL A 134 -13.36 -8.20 -30.56
CA VAL A 134 -12.40 -9.28 -30.25
C VAL A 134 -12.45 -9.60 -28.76
N LEU A 135 -12.52 -8.59 -27.90
CA LEU A 135 -12.66 -8.76 -26.45
C LEU A 135 -13.92 -9.56 -26.08
N GLU A 136 -15.05 -9.27 -26.73
CA GLU A 136 -16.32 -9.96 -26.51
C GLU A 136 -16.29 -11.46 -26.89
N LYS A 137 -15.22 -11.93 -27.54
CA LYS A 137 -15.01 -13.33 -27.94
C LYS A 137 -13.98 -14.07 -27.09
N LEU A 138 -13.32 -13.40 -26.14
CA LEU A 138 -12.41 -14.05 -25.20
C LEU A 138 -13.26 -14.74 -24.12
N VAL A 139 -13.34 -16.07 -24.21
CA VAL A 139 -13.91 -17.00 -23.22
C VAL A 139 -12.77 -17.80 -22.64
#